data_AF-A0A419A6R5-F1
#
_entry.id   AF-A0A419A6R5-F1
#
_cell.length_a   1.000
_cell.length_b   1.000
_cell.length_c   1.000
_cell.angle_alpha   90.00
_cell.angle_beta   90.00
_cell.angle_gamma   90.00
#
_symmetry.space_group_name_H-M   'P 1'
#
loop_
_entity.id
_entity.type
_entity.pdbx_description
1 polymer ?
#
loop_
_entity_poly.entity_id
_entity_poly.type
_entity_poly.pdbx_seq_one_letter_code
_entity_poly.pdbx_strand_id
1 'polypeptide(L)'
;MFSGLLDALARHAETERDLQGIDIWDVACRHWLTDAENAFTDVATLLSAIQRERPFRVEDLLLQRAARLIDAMIGSEEPGMFQRLHYLLPRLDGQLYRPGNGPITEPVRQMLRTARGLIDELASLQLYAETNGDEIGGPAPEPCAELAA
;
A
#
# COMPACT_ATOMS: atom_id res chain seq x y z
N MET A 1 2.39 8.74 -16.31
CA MET A 1 1.77 8.92 -14.99
C MET A 1 2.02 7.74 -14.07
N PHE A 2 1.67 6.50 -14.46
CA PHE A 2 1.92 5.36 -13.58
C PHE A 2 3.41 5.09 -13.30
N SER A 3 4.32 5.38 -14.24
CA SER A 3 5.77 5.34 -13.94
C SER A 3 6.16 6.32 -12.83
N GLY A 4 5.63 7.53 -12.84
CA GLY A 4 5.85 8.50 -11.76
C GLY A 4 5.26 8.05 -10.43
N LEU A 5 4.15 7.29 -10.44
CA LEU A 5 3.63 6.64 -9.23
C LEU A 5 4.63 5.61 -8.68
N LEU A 6 5.30 4.83 -9.54
CA LEU A 6 6.33 3.88 -9.09
C LEU A 6 7.51 4.62 -8.44
N ASP A 7 7.96 5.72 -9.03
CA ASP A 7 9.05 6.53 -8.48
C ASP A 7 8.64 7.15 -7.12
N ALA A 8 7.41 7.65 -7.00
CA ALA A 8 6.88 8.20 -5.75
C ALA A 8 6.73 7.12 -4.67
N LEU A 9 6.27 5.91 -5.02
CA LEU A 9 6.17 4.78 -4.09
C LEU A 9 7.54 4.33 -3.59
N ALA A 10 8.55 4.29 -4.47
CA ALA A 10 9.92 3.97 -4.10
C ALA A 10 10.48 5.00 -3.12
N ARG A 11 10.28 6.30 -3.41
CA ARG A 11 10.69 7.38 -2.52
C ARG A 11 9.98 7.30 -1.17
N HIS A 12 8.68 7.02 -1.15
CA HIS A 12 7.92 6.83 0.08
C HIS A 12 8.47 5.67 0.91
N ALA A 13 8.74 4.52 0.28
CA ALA A 13 9.34 3.38 0.96
C ALA A 13 10.74 3.69 1.54
N GLU A 14 11.54 4.48 0.83
CA GLU A 14 12.86 4.95 1.27
C GLU A 14 12.75 5.89 2.49
N THR A 15 11.93 6.94 2.40
CA THR A 15 11.76 7.90 3.50
C THR A 15 11.17 7.26 4.75
N GLU A 16 10.21 6.33 4.60
CA GLU A 16 9.63 5.60 5.72
C GLU A 16 10.60 4.61 6.35
N ARG A 17 11.51 4.02 5.56
CA ARG A 17 12.61 3.21 6.08
C ARG A 17 13.58 4.06 6.87
N ASP A 18 13.97 5.22 6.35
CA ASP A 18 14.90 6.13 7.01
C ASP A 18 14.37 6.59 8.36
N LEU A 19 13.04 6.75 8.50
CA LEU A 19 12.39 7.09 9.76
C LEU A 19 12.36 5.95 10.80
N GLN A 20 12.67 4.71 10.43
CA GLN A 20 12.61 3.59 11.38
C GLN A 20 13.69 3.71 12.45
N GLY A 21 13.27 3.67 13.71
CA GLY A 21 14.18 3.75 14.85
C GLY A 21 14.68 5.16 15.16
N ILE A 22 14.10 6.19 14.53
CA ILE A 22 14.40 7.59 14.83
C ILE A 22 13.50 8.09 15.96
N ASP A 23 14.08 8.90 16.86
CA ASP A 23 13.30 9.65 17.83
C ASP A 23 12.62 10.85 17.14
N ILE A 24 11.31 10.73 16.94
CA ILE A 24 10.47 11.75 16.30
C ILE A 24 10.45 13.10 17.03
N TRP A 25 10.91 13.14 18.29
CA TRP A 25 11.01 14.37 19.09
C TRP A 25 12.33 15.11 18.91
N ASP A 26 13.30 14.51 18.21
CA ASP A 26 14.54 15.18 17.86
C ASP A 26 14.29 16.23 16.77
N VAL A 27 14.59 17.49 17.08
CA VAL A 27 14.47 18.63 16.17
C VAL A 27 15.32 18.44 14.91
N ALA A 28 16.43 17.71 15.00
CA ALA A 28 17.28 17.39 13.86
C ALA A 28 16.58 16.45 12.85
N CYS A 29 15.59 15.67 13.29
CA CYS A 29 14.88 14.70 12.46
C CYS A 29 13.65 15.30 11.75
N ARG A 30 13.31 16.57 12.01
CA ARG A 30 12.14 17.24 11.40
C ARG A 30 12.18 17.24 9.88
N HIS A 31 13.36 17.38 9.25
CA HIS A 31 13.44 17.35 7.80
C HIS A 31 13.08 15.97 7.22
N TRP A 32 13.36 14.89 7.94
CA TRP A 32 13.09 13.53 7.48
C TRP A 32 11.60 13.22 7.59
N LEU A 33 10.96 13.73 8.64
CA LEU A 33 9.50 13.66 8.77
C LEU A 33 8.81 14.44 7.64
N THR A 34 9.26 15.67 7.36
CA THR A 34 8.74 16.46 6.25
C THR A 34 8.97 15.77 4.89
N ASP A 35 10.11 15.14 4.68
CA ASP A 35 10.38 14.40 3.45
C ASP A 35 9.47 13.19 3.27
N ALA A 36 9.16 12.45 4.34
CA ALA A 36 8.20 11.35 4.31
C ALA A 36 6.77 11.84 4.04
N GLU A 37 6.32 12.90 4.73
CA GLU A 37 5.01 13.52 4.49
C GLU A 37 4.86 14.00 3.04
N ASN A 38 5.91 14.60 2.47
CA ASN A 38 5.93 15.02 1.07
C ASN A 38 5.87 13.81 0.13
N ALA A 39 6.64 12.75 0.39
CA ALA A 39 6.63 11.54 -0.43
C ALA A 39 5.24 10.87 -0.43
N PHE A 40 4.59 10.78 0.73
CA PHE A 40 3.21 10.30 0.83
C PHE A 40 2.23 11.19 0.05
N THR A 41 2.37 12.51 0.15
CA THR A 41 1.54 13.47 -0.58
C THR A 41 1.68 13.32 -2.10
N ASP A 42 2.90 13.07 -2.59
CA ASP A 42 3.17 12.82 -4.01
C ASP A 42 2.48 11.52 -4.49
N VAL A 43 2.57 10.44 -3.69
CA VAL A 43 1.86 9.18 -3.95
C VAL A 43 0.37 9.43 -4.04
N ALA A 44 -0.24 10.06 -3.02
CA ALA A 44 -1.67 10.35 -2.99
C ALA A 44 -2.12 11.21 -4.19
N THR A 45 -1.33 12.22 -4.55
CA THR A 45 -1.59 13.10 -5.69
C THR A 45 -1.61 12.32 -7.01
N LEU A 46 -0.62 11.46 -7.24
CA LEU A 46 -0.50 10.66 -8.45
C LEU A 46 -1.60 9.59 -8.54
N LEU A 47 -1.93 8.92 -7.44
CA LEU A 47 -3.05 7.99 -7.37
C LEU A 47 -4.36 8.68 -7.75
N SER A 48 -4.61 9.85 -7.16
CA SER A 48 -5.78 10.67 -7.43
C SER A 48 -5.85 11.12 -8.89
N ALA A 49 -4.70 11.44 -9.50
CA ALA A 49 -4.63 11.82 -10.91
C ALA A 49 -4.92 10.64 -11.85
N ILE A 50 -4.30 9.47 -11.63
CA ILE A 50 -4.52 8.25 -12.44
C ILE A 50 -5.99 7.78 -12.36
N GLN A 51 -6.61 7.90 -11.20
CA GLN A 51 -8.01 7.52 -11.01
C GLN A 51 -9.00 8.45 -11.75
N ARG A 52 -8.63 9.71 -12.00
CA ARG A 52 -9.46 10.68 -12.75
C ARG A 52 -9.27 10.60 -14.26
N GLU A 53 -8.18 9.99 -14.74
CA GLU A 53 -7.97 9.79 -16.16
C GLU A 53 -9.01 8.85 -16.77
N ARG A 54 -9.48 9.20 -17.98
CA ARG A 54 -10.35 8.30 -18.75
C ARG A 54 -9.48 7.25 -19.44
N PRO A 55 -9.70 5.95 -19.19
CA PRO A 55 -8.96 4.88 -19.85
C PRO A 55 -9.31 4.84 -21.34
N PHE A 56 -8.30 4.81 -22.19
CA PHE A 56 -8.49 4.69 -23.65
C PHE A 56 -8.32 3.25 -24.12
N ARG A 57 -7.58 2.43 -23.37
CA ARG A 57 -7.27 1.03 -23.68
C ARG A 57 -7.63 0.11 -22.52
N VAL A 58 -7.72 -1.18 -22.81
CA VAL A 58 -7.95 -2.20 -21.78
C VAL A 58 -6.81 -2.25 -20.77
N GLU A 59 -5.58 -2.02 -21.22
CA GLU A 59 -4.41 -2.00 -20.35
C GLU A 59 -4.41 -0.79 -19.40
N ASP A 60 -4.97 0.36 -19.80
CA ASP A 60 -5.12 1.52 -18.92
C ASP A 60 -6.07 1.20 -17.75
N LEU A 61 -7.08 0.34 -17.98
CA LEU A 61 -7.96 -0.14 -16.91
C LEU A 61 -7.21 -0.96 -15.88
N LEU A 62 -6.19 -1.73 -16.29
CA LEU A 62 -5.38 -2.52 -15.36
C LEU A 62 -4.55 -1.62 -14.45
N LEU A 63 -3.93 -0.59 -15.03
CA LEU A 63 -3.18 0.41 -14.28
C LEU A 63 -4.09 1.21 -13.33
N GLN A 64 -5.30 1.55 -13.77
CA GLN A 64 -6.26 2.26 -12.92
C GLN A 64 -6.79 1.37 -11.79
N ARG A 65 -7.00 0.07 -12.02
CA ARG A 65 -7.35 -0.89 -10.96
C ARG A 65 -6.23 -1.05 -9.93
N ALA A 66 -4.99 -1.17 -10.41
CA ALA A 66 -3.81 -1.20 -9.53
C ALA A 66 -3.73 0.07 -8.68
N ALA A 67 -3.89 1.25 -9.28
CA ALA A 67 -3.89 2.51 -8.56
C ALA A 67 -4.99 2.56 -7.48
N ARG A 68 -6.22 2.10 -7.77
CA ARG A 68 -7.28 2.04 -6.74
C ARG A 68 -6.94 1.09 -5.60
N LEU A 69 -6.32 -0.05 -5.88
CA LEU A 69 -5.91 -1.00 -4.86
C LEU A 69 -4.81 -0.41 -3.98
N ILE A 70 -3.80 0.22 -4.58
CA ILE A 70 -2.72 0.91 -3.86
C ILE A 70 -3.28 2.01 -2.96
N ASP A 71 -4.20 2.83 -3.49
CA ASP A 71 -4.89 3.88 -2.74
C ASP A 71 -5.68 3.32 -1.55
N ALA A 72 -6.41 2.23 -1.75
CA ALA A 72 -7.14 1.55 -0.67
C ALA A 72 -6.20 0.93 0.39
N MET A 73 -4.99 0.51 0.01
CA MET A 73 -4.00 -0.03 0.95
C MET A 73 -3.33 1.08 1.76
N ILE A 74 -2.80 2.09 1.07
CA ILE A 74 -1.94 3.12 1.66
C ILE A 74 -2.76 4.24 2.31
N GLY A 75 -3.92 4.57 1.76
CA GLY A 75 -4.78 5.66 2.24
C GLY A 75 -5.84 5.25 3.27
N SER A 76 -5.89 3.97 3.67
CA SER A 76 -6.85 3.53 4.68
C SER A 76 -6.38 3.89 6.08
N GLU A 77 -7.25 4.56 6.84
CA GLU A 77 -7.04 4.83 8.27
C GLU A 77 -7.39 3.62 9.16
N GLU A 78 -7.93 2.53 8.59
CA GLU A 78 -8.29 1.35 9.37
C GLU A 78 -7.04 0.53 9.74
N PRO A 79 -6.77 0.29 11.05
CA PRO A 79 -5.63 -0.49 11.49
C PRO A 79 -5.61 -1.88 10.85
N GLY A 80 -4.45 -2.26 10.30
CA GLY A 80 -4.25 -3.57 9.67
C GLY A 80 -4.94 -3.74 8.30
N MET A 81 -5.67 -2.74 7.78
CA MET A 81 -6.27 -2.83 6.43
C MET A 81 -5.22 -3.06 5.36
N PHE A 82 -4.08 -2.37 5.45
CA PHE A 82 -2.94 -2.58 4.57
C PHE A 82 -2.53 -4.06 4.53
N GLN A 83 -2.32 -4.69 5.68
CA GLN A 83 -1.88 -6.09 5.79
C GLN A 83 -2.94 -7.07 5.30
N ARG A 84 -4.22 -6.82 5.63
CA ARG A 84 -5.33 -7.64 5.12
C ARG A 84 -5.41 -7.61 3.60
N LEU A 85 -5.31 -6.44 2.99
CA LEU A 85 -5.32 -6.28 1.54
C LEU A 85 -4.05 -6.86 0.89
N HIS A 86 -2.90 -6.69 1.53
CA HIS A 86 -1.62 -7.25 1.11
C HIS A 86 -1.67 -8.80 1.06
N TYR A 87 -2.24 -9.42 2.09
CA TYR A 87 -2.45 -10.87 2.17
C TYR A 87 -3.39 -11.38 1.08
N LEU A 88 -4.41 -10.60 0.72
CA LEU A 88 -5.36 -10.96 -0.35
C LEU A 88 -4.81 -10.72 -1.75
N LEU A 89 -3.75 -9.92 -1.89
CA LEU A 89 -3.22 -9.46 -3.17
C LEU A 89 -2.86 -10.61 -4.13
N PRO A 90 -2.16 -11.70 -3.72
CA PRO A 90 -1.89 -12.85 -4.62
C PRO A 90 -3.16 -13.50 -5.19
N ARG A 91 -4.27 -13.51 -4.43
CA ARG A 91 -5.57 -14.04 -4.87
C ARG A 91 -6.28 -13.08 -5.83
N LEU A 92 -6.10 -11.78 -5.62
CA LEU A 92 -6.64 -10.73 -6.47
C LEU A 92 -5.87 -10.60 -7.79
N ASP A 93 -4.58 -10.94 -7.81
CA ASP A 93 -3.72 -10.79 -8.99
C ASP A 93 -4.29 -11.49 -10.23
N GLY A 94 -4.78 -12.72 -10.07
CA GLY A 94 -5.39 -13.50 -11.16
C GLY A 94 -6.72 -12.93 -11.69
N GLN A 95 -7.40 -12.09 -10.90
CA GLN A 95 -8.69 -11.47 -11.24
C GLN A 95 -8.53 -10.03 -11.76
N LEU A 96 -7.57 -9.28 -11.20
CA LEU A 96 -7.32 -7.89 -11.53
C LEU A 96 -6.40 -7.73 -12.75
N TYR A 97 -5.45 -8.66 -12.94
CA TYR A 97 -4.39 -8.57 -13.94
C TYR A 97 -4.50 -9.68 -14.98
N ARG A 98 -5.58 -9.67 -15.78
CA ARG A 98 -5.64 -10.42 -17.04
C ARG A 98 -5.39 -9.47 -18.21
N PRO A 99 -4.15 -9.32 -18.71
CA PRO A 99 -3.87 -8.50 -19.87
C PRO A 99 -4.40 -9.15 -21.14
N GLY A 100 -4.64 -8.32 -22.16
CA GLY A 100 -4.80 -8.82 -23.53
C GLY A 100 -3.49 -9.38 -24.08
N ASN A 101 -3.48 -9.72 -25.37
CA ASN A 101 -2.28 -10.21 -26.08
C ASN A 101 -1.67 -9.12 -26.99
N GLY A 102 -1.73 -7.85 -26.56
CA GLY A 102 -1.30 -6.71 -27.35
C GLY A 102 0.19 -6.36 -27.17
N PRO A 103 0.79 -5.56 -28.07
CA PRO A 103 2.20 -5.15 -27.98
C PRO A 103 2.53 -4.31 -26.74
N ILE A 104 1.53 -3.66 -26.13
CA ILE A 104 1.70 -2.82 -24.92
C ILE A 104 1.61 -3.64 -23.63
N THR A 105 1.24 -4.92 -23.73
CA THR A 105 0.98 -5.79 -22.59
C THR A 105 2.21 -6.03 -21.71
N GLU A 106 3.39 -6.27 -22.30
CA GLU A 106 4.58 -6.58 -21.49
C GLU A 106 5.09 -5.38 -20.68
N PRO A 107 5.20 -4.16 -21.24
CA PRO A 107 5.51 -2.97 -20.44
C PRO A 107 4.56 -2.78 -19.27
N VAL A 108 3.25 -2.96 -19.48
CA VAL A 108 2.25 -2.83 -18.43
C VAL A 108 2.39 -3.93 -17.38
N ARG A 109 2.64 -5.19 -17.79
CA ARG A 109 2.95 -6.28 -16.86
C ARG A 109 4.17 -5.96 -16.01
N GLN A 110 5.22 -5.40 -16.61
CA GLN A 110 6.42 -5.02 -15.88
C GLN A 110 6.13 -3.92 -14.85
N MET A 111 5.36 -2.90 -15.23
CA MET A 111 4.95 -1.83 -14.30
C MET A 111 4.14 -2.37 -13.12
N LEU A 112 3.24 -3.33 -13.36
CA LEU A 112 2.45 -3.98 -12.31
C LEU A 112 3.32 -4.86 -11.40
N ARG A 113 4.31 -5.59 -11.95
CA ARG A 113 5.29 -6.34 -11.15
C ARG A 113 6.14 -5.41 -10.27
N THR A 114 6.58 -4.27 -10.81
CA THR A 114 7.32 -3.28 -10.04
C THR A 114 6.46 -2.71 -8.92
N ALA A 115 5.19 -2.34 -9.20
CA ALA A 115 4.26 -1.90 -8.17
C ALA A 115 4.09 -2.95 -7.06
N ARG A 116 3.94 -4.23 -7.43
CA ARG A 116 3.87 -5.34 -6.47
C ARG A 116 5.10 -5.39 -5.56
N GLY A 117 6.30 -5.32 -6.14
CA GLY A 117 7.55 -5.33 -5.37
C GLY A 117 7.64 -4.17 -4.37
N LEU A 118 7.24 -2.96 -4.79
CA LEU A 118 7.21 -1.79 -3.90
C LEU A 118 6.18 -1.93 -2.78
N ILE A 119 5.01 -2.50 -3.07
CA ILE A 119 4.00 -2.79 -2.05
C ILE A 119 4.51 -3.83 -1.05
N ASP A 120 5.24 -4.85 -1.50
CA ASP A 120 5.84 -5.86 -0.63
C ASP A 120 6.95 -5.25 0.26
N GLU A 121 7.70 -4.29 -0.28
CA GLU A 121 8.67 -3.50 0.48
C GLU A 121 7.98 -2.66 1.56
N LEU A 122 6.94 -1.91 1.22
CA LEU A 122 6.13 -1.15 2.17
C LEU A 122 5.53 -2.04 3.26
N ALA A 123 5.06 -3.25 2.92
CA ALA A 123 4.51 -4.21 3.87
C ALA A 123 5.50 -4.65 4.95
N SER A 124 6.81 -4.55 4.67
CA SER A 124 7.87 -4.88 5.62
C SER A 124 8.20 -3.75 6.59
N LEU A 125 7.67 -2.54 6.35
CA LEU A 125 7.96 -1.37 7.18
C LEU A 125 7.10 -1.34 8.44
N GLN A 126 7.67 -0.82 9.54
CA GLN A 126 6.97 -0.70 10.83
C GLN A 126 5.67 0.10 10.73
N LEU A 127 5.64 1.12 9.85
CA LEU A 127 4.44 1.93 9.60
C LEU A 127 3.22 1.08 9.21
N TYR A 128 3.44 0.03 8.41
CA TYR A 128 2.38 -0.83 7.88
C TYR A 128 2.30 -2.18 8.58
N ALA A 129 3.21 -2.47 9.51
CA ALA A 129 3.13 -3.68 10.31
C ALA A 129 1.81 -3.70 11.08
N GLU A 130 1.20 -4.88 11.20
CA GLU A 130 0.14 -5.07 12.19
C GLU A 130 0.76 -4.74 13.55
N THR A 131 0.34 -3.63 14.14
CA THR A 131 0.42 -3.47 15.58
C THR A 131 -0.43 -4.60 16.13
N ASN A 132 0.19 -5.75 16.40
CA ASN A 132 -0.30 -6.66 17.42
C ASN A 132 -0.56 -5.76 18.59
N GLY A 133 -1.85 -5.54 18.88
CA GLY A 133 -2.28 -4.52 19.83
C GLY A 133 -1.39 -4.61 21.04
N ASP A 134 -0.81 -3.48 21.44
CA ASP A 134 -0.12 -3.38 22.70
C ASP A 134 -0.94 -4.16 23.73
N GLU A 135 -0.31 -5.21 24.26
CA GLU A 135 -0.80 -5.97 25.38
C GLU A 135 -0.91 -5.00 26.57
N ILE A 136 -2.00 -4.23 26.64
CA ILE A 136 -2.55 -3.88 27.93
C ILE A 136 -3.23 -5.15 28.41
N GLY A 137 -2.46 -5.93 29.17
CA GLY A 137 -2.87 -7.21 29.73
C GLY A 137 -4.28 -7.18 30.33
N GLY A 138 -5.16 -7.96 29.73
CA GLY A 138 -6.46 -8.33 30.27
C GLY A 138 -6.81 -9.71 29.74
N PRO A 139 -7.10 -10.71 30.59
CA PRO A 139 -7.37 -12.07 30.11
C PRO A 139 -8.60 -12.09 29.19
N ALA A 140 -8.49 -12.90 28.13
CA ALA A 140 -9.53 -13.13 27.13
C ALA A 140 -10.88 -13.51 27.78
N PRO A 141 -12.02 -13.10 27.19
CA PRO A 141 -13.34 -13.47 27.69
C PRO A 141 -13.57 -14.99 27.54
N GLU A 142 -13.95 -15.66 28.62
CA GLU A 142 -14.40 -17.05 28.57
C GLU A 142 -15.61 -17.17 27.64
N PRO A 143 -15.64 -18.14 26.71
CA PRO A 143 -16.81 -18.37 25.87
C PRO A 143 -17.98 -18.85 26.73
N CYS A 144 -19.11 -18.15 26.64
CA CYS A 144 -20.40 -18.57 27.19
C CYS A 144 -20.69 -20.03 26.82
N ALA A 145 -20.49 -20.94 27.78
CA ALA A 145 -21.06 -22.26 27.71
C ALA A 145 -22.54 -22.17 28.08
N GLU A 146 -23.39 -22.22 27.06
CA GLU A 146 -24.79 -22.61 27.19
C GLU A 146 -24.88 -23.93 27.98
N LEU A 147 -25.35 -23.86 29.22
CA LEU A 147 -25.80 -25.04 29.95
C LEU A 147 -27.25 -25.31 29.53
N ALA A 148 -27.37 -26.12 28.48
CA ALA A 148 -28.55 -26.94 28.25
C ALA A 148 -28.42 -28.23 29.05
N ALA A 149 -29.18 -28.35 30.15
CA ALA A 149 -29.73 -29.59 30.71
C ALA A 149 -30.71 -29.25 31.85
#